data_AF-A0A7G9QUG9-F1
#
_entry.id   AF-A0A7G9QUG9-F1
#
_cell.length_a   1.000
_cell.length_b   1.000
_cell.length_c   1.000
_cell.angle_alpha   90.00
_cell.angle_beta   90.00
_cell.angle_gamma   90.00
#
_symmetry.space_group_name_H-M   'P 1'
#
loop_
_entity.id
_entity.type
_entity.pdbx_description
1 polymer ?
#
loop_
_entity_poly.entity_id
_entity_poly.type
_entity_poly.pdbx_seq_one_letter_code
_entity_poly.pdbx_strand_id
1 'polypeptide(L)' 'MPLFKLLGVLVIAYAAYGAWRGEVFAKSGPWGKTIAREDSPRYFWAVIAIYGLLGLALLTVF' A
#
# COMPACT_ATOMS: atom_id res chain seq x y z
N MET A 1 -14.96 12.85 -10.88
CA MET A 1 -13.72 12.65 -10.10
C MET A 1 -12.89 11.44 -10.56
N PRO A 2 -12.47 11.38 -11.85
CA PRO A 2 -11.74 10.22 -12.38
C PRO A 2 -10.35 10.02 -11.74
N LEU A 3 -9.72 11.08 -11.24
CA LEU A 3 -8.40 11.05 -10.62
C LEU A 3 -8.36 10.18 -9.35
N PHE A 4 -9.31 10.36 -8.42
CA PHE A 4 -9.33 9.58 -7.17
C PHE A 4 -9.55 8.10 -7.43
N LYS A 5 -10.42 7.75 -8.41
CA LYS A 5 -10.59 6.36 -8.82
C LYS A 5 -9.33 5.76 -9.44
N LEU A 6 -8.64 6.51 -10.30
CA LEU A 6 -7.36 6.08 -10.85
C LEU A 6 -6.32 5.85 -9.74
N LEU A 7 -6.18 6.80 -8.81
CA LEU A 7 -5.29 6.67 -7.67
C LEU A 7 -5.65 5.48 -6.78
N GLY A 8 -6.95 5.27 -6.52
CA GLY A 8 -7.44 4.13 -5.74
C GLY A 8 -7.06 2.80 -6.39
N VAL A 9 -7.31 2.64 -7.69
CA VAL A 9 -6.89 1.44 -8.44
C VAL A 9 -5.38 1.26 -8.39
N LEU A 10 -4.59 2.31 -8.59
CA LEU A 10 -3.13 2.23 -8.55
C LEU A 10 -2.60 1.83 -7.17
N VAL A 11 -3.17 2.36 -6.09
CA VAL A 11 -2.76 2.00 -4.72
C VAL A 11 -3.12 0.55 -4.41
N ILE A 12 -4.32 0.09 -4.78
CA ILE A 12 -4.71 -1.33 -4.60
C ILE A 12 -3.79 -2.24 -5.41
N ALA A 13 -3.52 -1.89 -6.68
CA ALA A 13 -2.62 -2.66 -7.53
C ALA A 13 -1.20 -2.72 -6.95
N TYR A 14 -0.69 -1.59 -6.43
CA TYR A 14 0.60 -1.54 -5.75
C TYR A 14 0.64 -2.39 -4.47
N ALA A 15 -0.40 -2.33 -3.65
CA ALA A 15 -0.51 -3.15 -2.45
C ALA A 15 -0.56 -4.66 -2.79
N ALA A 16 -1.34 -5.05 -3.80
CA ALA A 16 -1.41 -6.43 -4.27
C ALA A 16 -0.06 -6.90 -4.83
N TYR A 17 0.61 -6.06 -5.62
CA TYR A 17 1.94 -6.33 -6.13
C TYR A 17 2.97 -6.53 -5.02
N GLY A 18 3.00 -5.62 -4.03
CA GLY A 18 3.88 -5.72 -2.88
C GLY A 18 3.59 -6.96 -2.02
N ALA A 19 2.31 -7.29 -1.81
CA ALA A 19 1.88 -8.50 -1.12
C ALA A 19 2.37 -9.78 -1.82
N TRP A 20 2.32 -9.82 -3.15
CA TRP A 20 2.82 -10.95 -3.95
C TRP A 20 4.34 -11.05 -3.95
N ARG A 21 5.05 -9.93 -4.13
CA ARG A 21 6.52 -9.88 -4.14
C ARG A 21 7.13 -10.10 -2.75
N GLY A 22 6.36 -9.86 -1.69
CA GLY A 22 6.83 -9.95 -0.31
C GLY A 22 7.64 -8.72 0.14
N GLU A 23 7.60 -7.62 -0.62
CA GLU A 23 8.32 -6.38 -0.30
C GLU A 23 7.44 -5.16 -0.61
N VAL A 24 7.42 -4.17 0.27
CA VAL A 24 6.66 -2.93 0.07
C VAL A 24 7.48 -1.72 0.52
N PHE A 25 7.43 -0.64 -0.24
CA PHE A 25 8.06 0.62 0.15
C PHE A 25 7.08 1.40 1.02
N ALA A 26 7.52 1.72 2.24
CA ALA A 26 6.75 2.55 3.15
C ALA A 26 7.58 3.77 3.56
N LYS A 27 6.90 4.89 3.80
CA LYS A 27 7.57 6.08 4.35
C LYS A 27 8.05 5.77 5.78
N SER A 28 9.31 6.07 6.06
CA SER A 28 9.97 5.85 7.35
C SER A 28 10.84 7.07 7.68
N GLY A 29 10.29 8.03 8.42
CA GLY A 29 10.97 9.26 8.76
C GLY A 29 11.10 10.24 7.57
N PRO A 30 12.27 10.87 7.36
CA PRO A 30 12.52 11.78 6.24
C PRO A 30 12.52 11.08 4.87
N TRP A 31 12.81 9.77 4.86
CA TRP A 31 12.91 8.94 3.65
C TRP A 31 11.85 7.83 3.67
N GLY A 32 11.87 6.95 2.67
CA GLY A 32 11.15 5.69 2.74
C GLY A 32 12.11 4.51 2.88
N LYS A 33 11.57 3.40 3.37
CA LYS A 33 12.26 2.14 3.58
C LYS A 33 11.48 1.03 2.89
N THR A 34 12.18 0.14 2.21
CA THR A 34 11.59 -1.12 1.75
C THR A 34 11.48 -2.06 2.93
N ILE A 35 10.27 -2.57 3.16
CA ILE A 35 9.95 -3.55 4.19
C ILE A 35 9.78 -4.89 3.48
N ALA A 36 10.67 -5.83 3.77
CA ALA A 36 10.48 -7.22 3.40
C ALA A 36 9.57 -7.91 4.40
N ARG A 37 8.70 -8.80 3.91
CA ARG A 37 7.83 -9.66 4.72
C ARG A 37 8.65 -10.55 5.65
N GLU A 38 9.83 -10.97 5.24
CA GLU A 38 10.72 -11.85 6.01
C GLU A 38 11.33 -11.13 7.22
N ASP A 39 11.76 -9.88 7.04
CA ASP A 39 12.37 -9.06 8.10
C ASP A 39 11.36 -8.61 9.16
N SER A 40 10.14 -8.27 8.74
CA SER A 40 9.12 -7.69 9.62
C SER A 40 7.70 -8.02 9.17
N PRO A 41 7.25 -9.29 9.34
CA PRO A 41 5.99 -9.77 8.79
C PRO A 41 4.78 -8.96 9.26
N ARG A 42 4.72 -8.62 10.55
CA ARG A 42 3.60 -7.89 11.13
C ARG A 42 3.51 -6.46 10.60
N TYR A 43 4.64 -5.77 10.46
CA TYR A 43 4.68 -4.41 9.95
C TYR A 43 4.40 -4.37 8.44
N PHE A 44 4.94 -5.34 7.70
CA PHE A 44 4.63 -5.55 6.28
C PHE A 44 3.12 -5.65 6.05
N TRP A 45 2.43 -6.56 6.74
CA TRP A 45 0.99 -6.73 6.57
C TRP A 45 0.18 -5.51 7.03
N ALA A 46 0.66 -4.78 8.04
CA ALA A 46 0.04 -3.52 8.45
C ALA A 46 0.10 -2.47 7.34
N VAL A 47 1.25 -2.30 6.66
CA VAL A 47 1.39 -1.38 5.53
C VAL A 47 0.50 -1.79 4.36
N ILE A 48 0.47 -3.07 4.01
CA ILE A 48 -0.41 -3.60 2.96
C ILE A 48 -1.88 -3.32 3.27
N ALA A 49 -2.31 -3.56 4.52
CA ALA A 49 -3.68 -3.29 4.95
C ALA A 49 -4.03 -1.79 4.87
N ILE A 50 -3.12 -0.91 5.30
CA ILE A 50 -3.32 0.55 5.21
C ILE A 50 -3.45 1.00 3.75
N TYR A 51 -2.59 0.51 2.85
CA TYR A 51 -2.68 0.84 1.42
C TYR A 51 -3.96 0.28 0.80
N GLY A 52 -4.35 -0.94 1.15
CA GLY A 52 -5.63 -1.52 0.71
C GLY A 52 -6.84 -0.68 1.14
N LEU A 53 -6.90 -0.30 2.43
CA LEU A 53 -7.99 0.53 2.97
C LEU A 53 -8.01 1.93 2.36
N LEU A 54 -6.84 2.54 2.16
CA LEU A 54 -6.73 3.83 1.48
C LEU A 54 -7.24 3.75 0.04
N GLY A 55 -6.82 2.72 -0.69
CA GLY A 55 -7.27 2.49 -2.05
C GLY A 55 -8.79 2.29 -2.14
N LEU A 56 -9.39 1.55 -1.20
CA LEU A 56 -10.84 1.41 -1.10
C LEU A 56 -11.53 2.75 -0.81
N ALA A 57 -11.03 3.53 0.15
CA ALA A 57 -11.59 4.84 0.47
C ALA A 57 -11.56 5.79 -0.74
N LEU A 58 -10.49 5.78 -1.53
CA LEU A 58 -10.37 6.54 -2.78
C LEU A 58 -11.37 6.12 -3.87
N LEU A 59 -11.91 4.90 -3.80
CA LEU A 59 -12.89 4.40 -4.77
C LEU A 59 -14.34 4.60 -4.32
N THR A 60 -14.59 4.64 -3.01
CA THR A 60 -15.95 4.59 -2.45
C THR A 60 -16.37 5.86 -1.71
N VAL A 61 -15.43 6.64 -1.17
CA VAL A 61 -15.70 7.82 -0.34
C VAL A 61 -15.48 9.12 -1.11
N PHE A 62 -14.43 9.20 -1.91
CA PHE A 62 -14.03 10.38 -2.71
C PHE A 62 -14.48 10.24 -4.18
#